data_AF-A0A838PB05-F1
#
_entry.id   AF-A0A838PB05-F1
#
_cell.length_a   1.000
_cell.length_b   1.000
_cell.length_c   1.000
_cell.angle_alpha   90.00
_cell.angle_beta   90.00
_cell.angle_gamma   90.00
#
_symmetry.space_group_name_H-M   'P 1'
#
loop_
_entity.id
_entity.type
_entity.pdbx_description
1 polymer ?
#
loop_
_entity_poly.entity_id
_entity_poly.type
_entity_poly.pdbx_seq_one_letter_code
_entity_poly.pdbx_strand_id
1 'polypeptide(L)'
;MTDERRPANLTPYNVATFHAALGESDKAFVALDSAYQNREGILGLLKVDPRFDSLHDDQRFEDLARRFKITPSDARRIELPSQIHTPGGTHES
;
A
#
# COMPACT_ATOMS: atom_id res chain seq x y z
N MET A 1 -3.13 -11.72 28.89
CA MET A 1 -2.10 -11.93 27.84
C MET A 1 -2.80 -11.65 26.51
N THR A 2 -3.07 -10.37 26.27
CA THR A 2 -3.90 -9.89 25.16
C THR A 2 -2.98 -9.45 24.03
N ASP A 3 -2.77 -10.34 23.07
CA ASP A 3 -2.38 -9.96 21.72
C ASP A 3 -3.40 -10.58 20.78
N GLU A 4 -4.65 -10.11 20.87
CA GLU A 4 -5.63 -10.33 19.82
C GLU A 4 -5.27 -9.44 18.64
N ARG A 5 -4.16 -9.81 17.98
CA ARG A 5 -3.58 -9.18 16.80
C ARG A 5 -4.58 -9.19 15.65
N ARG A 6 -5.62 -8.37 15.74
CA ARG A 6 -6.30 -7.83 14.58
C ARG A 6 -5.42 -6.64 14.19
N PRO A 7 -4.55 -6.76 13.18
CA PRO A 7 -3.75 -5.63 12.77
C PRO A 7 -4.73 -4.53 12.36
N ALA A 8 -4.79 -3.49 13.20
CA ALA A 8 -5.41 -2.24 12.86
C ALA A 8 -4.76 -1.81 11.54
N ASN A 9 -5.58 -1.70 10.49
CA ASN A 9 -5.22 -1.30 9.13
C ASN A 9 -4.60 -2.42 8.28
N LEU A 10 -5.44 -3.31 7.74
CA LEU A 10 -5.12 -4.15 6.58
C LEU A 10 -5.02 -3.29 5.32
N THR A 11 -4.00 -2.43 5.25
CA THR A 11 -3.68 -1.77 3.99
C THR A 11 -3.17 -2.83 3.00
N PRO A 12 -3.42 -2.67 1.69
CA PRO A 12 -2.79 -3.48 0.65
C PRO A 12 -1.28 -3.67 0.86
N TYR A 13 -0.58 -2.66 1.36
CA TYR A 13 0.82 -2.79 1.73
C TYR A 13 1.07 -3.80 2.88
N ASN A 14 0.30 -3.72 3.97
CA ASN A 14 0.43 -4.68 5.07
C ASN A 14 0.08 -6.11 4.64
N VAL A 15 -0.94 -6.26 3.78
CA VAL A 15 -1.28 -7.56 3.18
C VAL A 15 -0.13 -8.09 2.33
N ALA A 16 0.53 -7.22 1.55
CA ALA A 16 1.71 -7.61 0.79
C ALA A 16 2.85 -8.10 1.69
N THR A 17 3.13 -7.42 2.81
CA THR A 17 4.18 -7.85 3.75
C THR A 17 3.89 -9.22 4.35
N PHE A 18 2.61 -9.53 4.60
CA PHE A 18 2.21 -10.84 5.12
C PHE A 18 2.44 -11.95 4.09
N HIS A 19 2.02 -11.75 2.84
CA HIS A 19 2.26 -12.73 1.78
C HIS A 19 3.75 -12.88 1.44
N ALA A 20 4.53 -11.79 1.48
CA ALA A 20 5.98 -11.85 1.29
C ALA A 20 6.67 -12.68 2.37
N ALA A 21 6.24 -12.56 3.63
CA ALA A 21 6.74 -13.36 4.74
C ALA A 21 6.38 -14.85 4.63
N LEU A 22 5.28 -15.18 3.93
CA LEU A 22 4.88 -16.55 3.63
C LEU A 22 5.55 -17.13 2.38
N GLY A 23 6.36 -16.35 1.66
CA GLY A 23 6.94 -16.74 0.37
C GLY A 23 5.92 -16.79 -0.78
N GLU A 24 4.72 -16.25 -0.56
CA GLU A 24 3.65 -16.21 -1.56
C GLU A 24 3.82 -14.97 -2.47
N SER A 25 4.90 -14.96 -3.26
CA SER A 25 5.32 -13.79 -4.05
C SER A 25 4.22 -13.26 -4.97
N ASP A 26 3.46 -14.12 -5.64
CA ASP A 26 2.37 -13.69 -6.53
C ASP A 26 1.29 -12.91 -5.80
N LYS A 27 0.89 -13.36 -4.60
CA LYS A 27 -0.12 -12.68 -3.79
C LYS A 27 0.42 -11.37 -3.21
N ALA A 28 1.71 -11.35 -2.85
CA ALA A 28 2.38 -10.13 -2.41
C ALA A 28 2.38 -9.07 -3.52
N PHE A 29 2.68 -9.44 -4.77
CA PHE A 29 2.64 -8.53 -5.91
C PHE A 29 1.24 -8.01 -6.22
N VAL A 30 0.20 -8.84 -6.12
CA VAL A 30 -1.20 -8.39 -6.30
C VAL A 30 -1.57 -7.32 -5.25
N ALA A 31 -1.16 -7.52 -4.00
CA ALA A 31 -1.40 -6.58 -2.93
C ALA A 31 -0.57 -5.29 -3.08
N LEU A 32 0.67 -5.39 -3.56
CA LEU A 32 1.51 -4.24 -3.89
C LEU A 32 0.97 -3.42 -5.07
N ASP A 33 0.42 -4.06 -6.10
CA ASP A 33 -0.23 -3.34 -7.20
C ASP A 33 -1.45 -2.57 -6.70
N SER A 34 -2.23 -3.18 -5.81
CA SER A 34 -3.35 -2.49 -5.14
C SER A 34 -2.90 -1.30 -4.30
N ALA A 35 -1.80 -1.44 -3.54
CA ALA A 35 -1.20 -0.32 -2.81
C ALA A 35 -0.76 0.80 -3.77
N TYR A 36 -0.27 0.44 -4.95
CA TYR A 36 0.17 1.37 -5.99
C TYR A 36 -1.01 2.12 -6.62
N GLN A 37 -2.10 1.43 -6.94
CA GLN A 37 -3.34 2.09 -7.41
C GLN A 37 -3.89 3.08 -6.37
N ASN A 38 -3.78 2.73 -5.09
CA ASN A 38 -4.20 3.57 -3.98
C ASN A 38 -3.22 4.71 -3.67
N ARG A 39 -2.09 4.80 -4.38
CA ARG A 39 -1.02 5.79 -4.16
C ARG A 39 -0.57 5.86 -2.70
N GLU A 40 -0.47 4.71 -2.04
CA GLU A 40 -0.05 4.68 -0.64
C GLU A 40 1.39 5.18 -0.51
N GLY A 41 1.60 6.25 0.27
CA GLY A 41 2.92 6.86 0.45
C GLY A 41 3.97 5.91 1.06
N ILE A 42 3.51 4.87 1.76
CA ILE A 42 4.38 3.84 2.36
C ILE A 42 5.14 3.01 1.31
N LEU A 43 4.69 3.00 0.04
CA LEU A 43 5.42 2.38 -1.07
C LEU A 43 6.80 2.99 -1.31
N GLY A 44 7.07 4.20 -0.81
CA GLY A 44 8.42 4.78 -0.82
C GLY A 44 9.43 3.97 -0.01
N LEU A 45 8.98 3.16 0.94
CA LEU A 45 9.84 2.28 1.74
C LEU A 45 10.06 0.91 1.10
N LEU A 46 9.43 0.61 -0.04
CA LEU A 46 9.45 -0.72 -0.65
C LEU A 46 10.87 -1.27 -0.85
N LYS A 47 11.83 -0.44 -1.30
CA LYS A 47 13.22 -0.88 -1.57
C LYS A 47 14.09 -1.04 -0.31
N VAL A 48 13.64 -0.57 0.85
CA VAL A 48 14.42 -0.57 2.10
C VAL A 48 13.76 -1.39 3.21
N ASP A 49 12.56 -1.90 2.95
CA ASP A 49 11.80 -2.69 3.91
C ASP A 49 12.21 -4.16 3.82
N PRO A 50 12.84 -4.73 4.88
CA PRO A 50 13.37 -6.09 4.87
C PRO A 50 12.29 -7.17 4.72
N ARG A 51 11.02 -6.81 4.94
CA ARG A 51 9.89 -7.73 4.74
C ARG A 51 9.70 -8.13 3.28
N PHE A 52 10.30 -7.39 2.35
CA PHE A 52 10.28 -7.68 0.92
C PHE A 52 11.62 -8.19 0.38
N ASP A 53 12.59 -8.50 1.25
CA ASP A 53 13.88 -9.06 0.82
C ASP A 53 13.71 -10.34 0.00
N SER A 54 12.69 -11.15 0.30
CA SER A 54 12.36 -12.37 -0.45
C SER A 54 11.84 -12.09 -1.88
N LEU A 55 11.38 -10.87 -2.16
CA LEU A 55 10.89 -10.46 -3.48
C LEU A 55 11.98 -9.75 -4.30
N HIS A 56 13.11 -9.40 -3.69
CA HIS A 56 14.17 -8.60 -4.31
C HIS A 56 14.87 -9.33 -5.48
N ASP A 57 14.86 -10.67 -5.47
CA ASP A 57 15.37 -11.51 -6.55
C ASP A 57 14.41 -11.59 -7.76
N ASP A 58 13.16 -11.13 -7.63
CA ASP A 58 12.17 -11.16 -8.70
C ASP A 58 12.23 -9.89 -9.56
N GLN A 59 12.37 -10.06 -10.87
CA GLN A 59 12.42 -8.95 -11.83
C GLN A 59 11.19 -8.02 -11.73
N ARG A 60 10.03 -8.55 -11.31
CA ARG A 60 8.77 -7.80 -11.10
C ARG A 60 8.88 -6.78 -9.97
N PHE A 61 9.69 -7.05 -8.95
CA PHE A 61 9.92 -6.11 -7.86
C PHE A 61 10.63 -4.85 -8.34
N GLU A 62 11.69 -5.03 -9.13
CA GLU A 62 12.40 -3.92 -9.75
C GLU A 62 11.54 -3.14 -10.75
N ASP A 63 10.64 -3.82 -11.49
CA ASP A 63 9.65 -3.14 -12.33
C ASP A 63 8.66 -2.29 -11.54
N LEU A 64 8.13 -2.83 -10.43
CA LEU A 64 7.21 -2.10 -9.56
C LEU A 64 7.90 -0.87 -8.92
N ALA A 65 9.11 -1.05 -8.41
CA ALA A 65 9.92 0.04 -7.87
C ALA A 65 10.25 1.09 -8.94
N ARG A 66 10.44 0.68 -10.21
CA ARG A 66 10.61 1.59 -11.36
C ARG A 66 9.33 2.37 -11.67
N ARG A 67 8.15 1.75 -11.61
CA ARG A 67 6.85 2.44 -11.78
C ARG A 67 6.62 3.47 -10.68
N PHE A 68 7.10 3.16 -9.48
CA PHE A 68 7.12 4.11 -8.37
C PHE A 68 8.20 5.19 -8.50
N LYS A 69 9.06 5.22 -9.55
CA LYS A 69 10.01 6.34 -9.75
C LYS A 69 9.26 7.66 -9.70
N ILE A 70 9.28 8.25 -8.51
CA ILE A 70 9.69 9.58 -8.10
C ILE A 70 10.53 10.25 -9.20
N THR A 71 9.93 10.51 -10.35
CA THR A 71 10.33 11.65 -11.16
C THR A 71 9.75 12.87 -10.44
N PRO A 72 10.51 13.95 -10.25
CA PRO A 72 9.94 15.21 -9.73
C PRO A 72 8.90 15.86 -10.67
N SER A 73 8.26 15.09 -11.56
CA SER A 73 7.49 15.61 -12.71
C SER A 73 6.05 15.12 -12.82
N ASP A 74 5.60 14.15 -12.01
CA ASP A 74 4.20 13.66 -12.07
C ASP A 74 3.37 14.03 -10.82
N ALA A 75 3.55 15.26 -10.32
CA ALA A 75 2.61 15.91 -9.42
C ALA A 75 1.37 16.44 -10.18
N ARG A 76 0.81 15.69 -11.13
CA ARG A 76 -0.44 16.08 -11.80
C ARG A 76 -1.50 14.99 -11.69
N ARG A 77 -2.60 15.45 -11.07
CA ARG A 77 -3.90 14.82 -10.95
C ARG A 77 -4.02 13.79 -9.81
N ILE A 78 -3.95 14.32 -8.60
CA ILE A 78 -4.80 13.82 -7.52
C ILE A 78 -6.20 14.38 -7.81
N GLU A 79 -7.00 13.67 -8.58
CA GLU A 79 -8.45 13.77 -8.41
C GLU A 79 -8.78 12.88 -7.21
N LEU A 80 -8.94 13.54 -6.06
CA LEU A 80 -9.51 12.90 -4.87
C LEU A 80 -10.87 12.32 -5.29
N PRO A 81 -11.14 11.01 -5.10
CA PRO A 81 -12.53 10.57 -5.12
C PRO A 81 -13.21 11.31 -3.98
N SER A 82 -14.10 12.23 -4.37
CA SER A 82 -14.99 12.97 -3.50
C SER A 82 -15.80 11.95 -2.69
N GLN A 83 -15.31 11.56 -1.52
CA GLN A 83 -16.11 10.90 -0.51
C GLN A 83 -17.09 11.95 0.03
N ILE A 84 -18.19 12.08 -0.71
CA ILE A 84 -19.42 12.70 -0.25
C ILE A 84 -19.96 11.77 0.84
N HIS A 85 -19.70 12.08 2.10
CA HIS A 85 -20.56 11.61 3.18
C HIS A 85 -20.48 12.55 4.38
N THR A 86 -21.36 13.55 4.40
CA THR A 86 -22.19 13.94 5.55
C THR A 86 -23.17 15.02 5.08
N PRO A 87 -24.47 14.74 4.91
CA PRO A 87 -25.45 15.78 5.18
C PRO A 87 -25.57 15.94 6.69
N GLY A 88 -25.49 17.19 7.14
CA GLY A 88 -25.38 17.57 8.53
C GLY A 88 -26.56 17.13 9.40
N GLY A 89 -26.23 16.70 10.61
CA GLY A 89 -27.12 16.81 11.78
C GLY A 89 -26.72 18.04 12.56
N THR A 90 -27.23 19.20 12.16
CA THR A 90 -27.12 20.44 12.92
C THR A 90 -28.14 20.43 14.06
N HIS A 91 -27.63 20.68 15.26
CA HIS A 91 -28.25 21.32 16.43
C HIS A 91 -29.26 20.55 17.31
N GLU A 92 -28.81 20.38 18.56
CA GLU A 92 -29.46 20.90 19.78
C GLU A 92 -30.86 21.53 19.62
N SER A 93 -31.86 20.92 20.27
CA SER A 93 -32.67 21.50 21.37
C SER A 93 -33.65 20.45 21.92
#